data_AF-A0A6P8W3R9-F1
#
_entry.id   AF-A0A6P8W3R9-F1
#
_cell.length_a   1.000
_cell.length_b   1.000
_cell.length_c   1.000
_cell.angle_alpha   90.00
_cell.angle_beta   90.00
_cell.angle_gamma   90.00
#
_symmetry.space_group_name_H-M   'P 1'
#
loop_
_entity.id
_entity.type
_entity.pdbx_description
1 polymer ?
#
loop_
_entity_poly.entity_id
_entity_poly.type
_entity_poly.pdbx_seq_one_letter_code
_entity_poly.pdbx_strand_id
1 'polypeptide(L)'
;MEKFGESPTSETKKALAAALIHGFPSLKDESDSSSGFGYWFTPGRNRRPATGFLEERLRNVRKRMRKPARSQSTQQTPPQSSEAGTRRTFIPECTISEERAIQCKEWLKHNSQPLNQVEQYMQDTAVYRAKSLRENGWDIQGIRQEFPHLFTPGMIAQDFQILHGEAAPKLFETWLPLFKDKILHLARREGKLISSLDGLTPDCLGELALSQLPTLLPPTVYRVGRKVFRYTIEESKLAFIDHKPVGTNLVEYLHEAKVSRPYPYVLSLGNDIWHTSQAFVILDGEALEQNTLLQAVDVCFKVFYIFDIDYTKQCEAVWKFLQNAVYEIKGGEESKPATSLRAAILACK
;
A
#
# COMPACT_ATOMS: atom_id res chain seq x y z
N MET A 1 34.72 -6.59 2.27
CA MET A 1 35.49 -6.26 3.50
C MET A 1 36.95 -6.67 3.36
N GLU A 2 37.22 -7.84 2.81
CA GLU A 2 38.57 -8.42 2.66
C GLU A 2 39.61 -7.51 2.00
N LYS A 3 39.22 -6.63 1.06
CA LYS A 3 40.17 -5.79 0.31
C LYS A 3 40.24 -4.31 0.74
N PHE A 4 39.17 -3.74 1.30
CA PHE A 4 39.06 -2.29 1.59
C PHE A 4 38.47 -1.96 2.98
N GLY A 5 38.30 -2.96 3.84
CA GLY A 5 37.82 -2.79 5.20
C GLY A 5 36.41 -2.20 5.31
N GLU A 6 36.14 -1.52 6.43
CA GLU A 6 34.83 -0.99 6.82
C GLU A 6 34.59 0.47 6.40
N SER A 7 35.67 1.18 6.07
CA SER A 7 35.68 2.59 5.73
C SER A 7 36.42 2.82 4.41
N PRO A 8 35.92 2.27 3.28
CA PRO A 8 36.51 2.55 1.98
C PRO A 8 36.46 4.05 1.67
N THR A 9 37.42 4.53 0.89
CA THR A 9 37.49 5.94 0.50
C THR A 9 36.33 6.31 -0.44
N SER A 10 36.02 7.60 -0.54
CA SER A 10 35.00 8.09 -1.46
C SER A 10 35.31 7.74 -2.92
N GLU A 11 36.59 7.68 -3.29
CA GLU A 11 37.04 7.28 -4.63
C GLU A 11 36.74 5.81 -4.91
N THR A 12 37.02 4.92 -3.95
CA THR A 12 36.70 3.49 -4.09
C THR A 12 35.19 3.26 -4.21
N LYS A 13 34.38 3.99 -3.44
CA LYS A 13 32.91 3.91 -3.52
C LYS A 13 32.38 4.42 -4.87
N LYS A 14 32.97 5.51 -5.37
CA LYS A 14 32.64 6.08 -6.69
C LYS A 14 33.01 5.11 -7.82
N ALA A 15 34.18 4.49 -7.75
CA ALA A 15 34.61 3.48 -8.73
C ALA A 15 33.68 2.26 -8.74
N LEU A 16 33.26 1.79 -7.56
CA LEU A 16 32.29 0.69 -7.45
C LEU A 16 30.91 1.07 -8.01
N ALA A 17 30.43 2.28 -7.71
CA ALA A 17 29.16 2.78 -8.23
C ALA A 17 29.17 2.86 -9.78
N ALA A 18 30.27 3.33 -10.37
CA ALA A 18 30.46 3.36 -11.81
C ALA A 18 30.54 1.94 -12.42
N ALA A 19 31.26 1.02 -11.78
CA ALA A 19 31.37 -0.36 -12.23
C ALA A 19 30.03 -1.11 -12.19
N LEU A 20 29.18 -0.83 -11.19
CA LEU A 20 27.84 -1.42 -11.09
C LEU A 20 26.95 -1.04 -12.27
N ILE A 21 26.96 0.22 -12.67
CA ILE A 21 26.18 0.68 -13.82
C ILE A 21 26.77 0.23 -15.14
N HIS A 22 28.09 0.14 -15.24
CA HIS A 22 28.75 -0.44 -16.39
C HIS A 22 28.38 -1.92 -16.58
N GLY A 23 28.36 -2.70 -15.49
CA GLY A 23 27.98 -4.12 -15.53
C GLY A 23 26.47 -4.34 -15.68
N PHE A 24 25.65 -3.41 -15.20
CA PHE A 24 24.19 -3.48 -15.24
C PHE A 24 23.61 -2.13 -15.69
N PRO A 25 23.54 -1.87 -17.01
CA PRO A 25 23.08 -0.58 -17.54
C PRO A 25 21.67 -0.18 -17.11
N SER A 26 20.81 -1.14 -16.79
CA SER A 26 19.45 -0.90 -16.26
C SER A 26 19.40 -0.29 -14.86
N LEU A 27 20.54 -0.24 -14.15
CA LEU A 27 20.66 0.37 -12.82
C LEU A 27 21.08 1.85 -12.87
N LYS A 28 21.20 2.42 -14.07
CA LYS A 28 21.57 3.81 -14.29
C LYS A 28 20.44 4.74 -13.88
N ASP A 29 20.81 5.80 -13.17
CA ASP A 29 19.92 6.91 -12.88
C ASP A 29 19.76 7.77 -14.14
N GLU A 30 18.61 7.67 -14.81
CA GLU A 30 18.30 8.52 -15.98
C GLU A 30 18.01 9.98 -15.61
N SER A 31 17.79 10.28 -14.32
CA SER A 31 17.55 11.64 -13.83
C SER A 31 18.84 12.41 -13.52
N ASP A 32 19.99 11.72 -13.39
CA ASP A 32 21.30 12.33 -13.15
C ASP A 32 22.10 12.50 -14.46
N SER A 33 22.05 13.70 -15.02
CA SER A 33 22.71 14.06 -16.29
C SER A 33 24.24 14.08 -16.24
N SER A 34 24.86 13.97 -15.05
CA SER A 34 26.31 14.14 -14.89
C SER A 34 27.10 12.84 -14.88
N SER A 35 26.53 11.76 -14.35
CA SER A 35 27.30 10.56 -14.04
C SER A 35 26.50 9.25 -14.08
N GLY A 36 25.17 9.33 -13.95
CA GLY A 36 24.26 8.19 -13.96
C GLY A 36 24.35 7.27 -12.75
N PHE A 37 25.27 7.50 -11.80
CA PHE A 37 25.47 6.68 -10.60
C PHE A 37 25.04 7.32 -9.28
N GLY A 38 24.32 8.45 -9.34
CA GLY A 38 23.87 9.22 -8.18
C GLY A 38 23.15 8.39 -7.11
N TYR A 39 22.26 7.48 -7.51
CA TYR A 39 21.55 6.57 -6.58
C TYR A 39 22.49 5.62 -5.81
N TRP A 40 23.60 5.21 -6.41
CA TRP A 40 24.53 4.24 -5.84
C TRP A 40 25.51 4.91 -4.88
N PHE A 41 26.06 6.06 -5.26
CA PHE A 41 26.94 6.83 -4.40
C PHE A 41 27.03 8.30 -4.83
N THR A 42 26.69 9.19 -3.89
CA THR A 42 26.93 10.63 -4.01
C THR A 42 27.93 11.07 -2.92
N PRO A 43 29.10 11.63 -3.28
CA PRO A 43 30.08 12.07 -2.31
C PRO A 43 29.55 13.26 -1.50
N GLY A 44 29.88 13.30 -0.20
CA GLY A 44 29.52 14.41 0.66
C GLY A 44 30.21 15.70 0.23
N ARG A 45 29.44 16.80 0.11
CA ARG A 45 29.94 18.16 -0.14
C ARG A 45 29.28 19.13 0.83
N ASN A 46 29.96 20.24 1.16
CA ASN A 46 29.41 21.36 1.95
C ASN A 46 28.71 20.92 3.24
N ARG A 47 29.43 20.17 4.10
CA ARG A 47 28.92 19.64 5.39
C ARG A 47 27.72 18.68 5.28
N ARG A 48 27.31 18.27 4.08
CA ARG A 48 26.34 17.18 3.89
C ARG A 48 27.07 15.83 3.88
N PRO A 49 26.57 14.82 4.58
CA PRO A 49 27.17 13.49 4.56
C PRO A 49 27.05 12.88 3.15
N ALA A 50 27.94 11.94 2.83
CA ALA A 50 27.79 11.11 1.64
C ALA A 50 26.47 10.31 1.71
N THR A 51 25.86 10.10 0.55
CA THR A 51 24.56 9.41 0.39
C THR A 51 24.63 8.37 -0.72
N GLY A 52 23.57 7.56 -0.87
CA GLY A 52 23.49 6.48 -1.85
C GLY A 52 23.51 5.08 -1.22
N PHE A 53 23.08 4.08 -1.99
CA PHE A 53 22.92 2.70 -1.51
C PHE A 53 24.20 2.09 -0.94
N LEU A 54 25.36 2.39 -1.54
CA LEU A 54 26.65 1.92 -1.06
C LEU A 54 26.98 2.49 0.33
N GLU A 55 26.72 3.77 0.55
CA GLU A 55 26.97 4.41 1.84
C GLU A 55 26.00 3.93 2.91
N GLU A 56 24.73 3.72 2.57
CA GLU A 56 23.72 3.17 3.47
C GLU A 56 24.04 1.71 3.88
N ARG A 57 24.47 0.89 2.91
CA ARG A 57 24.93 -0.47 3.18
C ARG A 57 26.13 -0.48 4.12
N LEU A 58 27.15 0.34 3.87
CA LEU A 58 28.32 0.45 4.74
C LEU A 58 27.96 0.94 6.15
N ARG A 59 27.04 1.90 6.27
CA ARG A 59 26.52 2.36 7.57
C ARG A 59 25.85 1.22 8.35
N ASN A 60 25.06 0.39 7.68
CA ASN A 60 24.41 -0.76 8.29
C ASN A 60 25.40 -1.85 8.70
N VAL A 61 26.42 -2.09 7.88
CA VAL A 61 27.53 -3.01 8.22
C VAL A 61 28.27 -2.53 9.47
N ARG A 62 28.69 -1.26 9.53
CA ARG A 62 29.33 -0.66 10.72
C ARG A 62 28.44 -0.73 11.96
N LYS A 63 27.11 -0.54 11.81
CA LYS A 63 26.15 -0.67 12.92
C LYS A 63 26.02 -2.09 13.44
N ARG A 64 26.04 -3.11 12.56
CA ARG A 64 25.95 -4.52 12.95
C ARG A 64 27.19 -4.99 13.71
N MET A 65 28.37 -4.50 13.30
CA MET A 65 29.65 -4.84 13.93
C MET A 65 29.86 -4.18 15.31
N ARG A 66 29.06 -3.15 15.67
CA ARG A 66 29.23 -2.34 16.88
C ARG A 66 28.30 -2.68 18.06
N LYS A 67 27.55 -3.78 18.06
CA LYS A 67 26.61 -4.07 19.17
C LYS A 67 27.30 -4.67 20.41
N PRO A 68 27.07 -4.11 21.63
CA PRO A 68 26.65 -4.90 22.77
C PRO A 68 25.13 -5.14 22.73
N ALA A 69 24.71 -6.26 23.32
CA ALA A 69 23.33 -6.72 23.32
C ALA A 69 22.38 -5.73 24.04
N ARG A 70 21.28 -5.36 23.37
CA ARG A 70 20.06 -4.94 24.07
C ARG A 70 18.84 -5.39 23.27
N SER A 71 18.18 -6.40 23.84
CA SER A 71 16.81 -6.81 23.60
C SER A 71 15.88 -5.77 24.20
N GLN A 72 14.94 -5.24 23.43
CA GLN A 72 13.71 -4.64 23.97
C GLN A 72 12.57 -4.97 23.03
N SER A 73 11.78 -5.94 23.47
CA SER A 73 10.36 -6.04 23.17
C SER A 73 9.67 -4.87 23.86
N THR A 74 8.91 -4.08 23.10
CA THR A 74 7.81 -3.28 23.62
C THR A 74 6.86 -3.04 22.45
N GLN A 75 5.64 -3.56 22.55
CA GLN A 75 4.54 -3.19 21.68
C GLN A 75 4.37 -1.67 21.77
N GLN A 76 4.42 -0.98 20.63
CA GLN A 76 4.28 0.48 20.57
C GLN A 76 3.24 0.83 19.52
N THR A 77 2.08 1.28 20.01
CA THR A 77 1.08 1.98 19.21
C THR A 77 1.64 3.37 18.86
N PRO A 78 1.75 3.73 17.57
CA PRO A 78 2.21 5.05 17.19
C PRO A 78 1.08 6.08 17.30
N PRO A 79 1.36 7.33 17.72
CA PRO A 79 0.43 8.43 17.49
C PRO A 79 0.34 8.73 16.00
N GLN A 80 -0.89 8.85 15.50
CA GLN A 80 -1.19 9.42 14.19
C GLN A 80 -0.68 10.86 14.19
N SER A 81 0.44 11.11 13.51
CA SER A 81 0.92 12.45 13.21
C SER A 81 0.91 12.63 11.70
N SER A 82 0.19 13.67 11.31
CA SER A 82 -0.19 14.08 9.97
C SER A 82 0.97 14.75 9.22
N GLU A 83 2.02 14.00 8.90
CA GLU A 83 3.03 14.48 7.94
C GLU A 83 3.51 13.34 7.03
N ALA A 84 2.63 12.95 6.11
CA ALA A 84 2.92 12.53 4.74
C ALA A 84 1.59 12.15 4.09
N GLY A 85 0.75 13.17 3.86
CA GLY A 85 -0.56 13.00 3.24
C GLY A 85 -0.40 12.46 1.82
N THR A 86 -1.21 11.48 1.48
CA THR A 86 -1.46 11.05 0.10
C THR A 86 -1.82 12.31 -0.69
N ARG A 87 -0.95 12.77 -1.60
CA ARG A 87 -1.19 14.04 -2.31
C ARG A 87 -2.48 13.92 -3.11
N ARG A 88 -3.45 14.72 -2.69
CA ARG A 88 -4.86 14.75 -3.08
C ARG A 88 -5.04 14.70 -4.59
N THR A 89 -5.71 13.65 -5.04
CA THR A 89 -6.17 13.51 -6.43
C THR A 89 -7.14 14.65 -6.78
N PHE A 90 -7.07 15.06 -8.04
CA PHE A 90 -7.98 16.03 -8.63
C PHE A 90 -9.42 15.53 -8.45
N ILE A 91 -10.28 16.32 -7.84
CA ILE A 91 -11.72 16.03 -7.77
C ILE A 91 -12.35 16.67 -9.03
N PRO A 92 -13.07 15.91 -9.86
CA PRO A 92 -13.80 16.44 -10.99
C PRO A 92 -14.81 17.54 -10.61
N GLU A 93 -15.27 18.31 -11.59
CA GLU A 93 -16.39 19.21 -11.37
C GLU A 93 -17.68 18.41 -11.12
N CYS A 94 -18.55 18.95 -10.26
CA CYS A 94 -19.82 18.32 -9.94
C CYS A 94 -20.76 18.49 -11.13
N THR A 95 -21.42 17.39 -11.53
CA THR A 95 -22.36 17.39 -12.66
C THR A 95 -23.73 17.98 -12.30
N ILE A 96 -24.02 18.07 -11.00
CA ILE A 96 -25.28 18.60 -10.45
C ILE A 96 -25.04 19.83 -9.59
N SER A 97 -26.08 20.65 -9.41
CA SER A 97 -26.03 21.80 -8.49
C SER A 97 -25.89 21.34 -7.04
N GLU A 98 -25.40 22.24 -6.18
CA GLU A 98 -25.25 21.96 -4.75
C GLU A 98 -26.60 21.67 -4.07
N GLU A 99 -27.66 22.41 -4.43
CA GLU A 99 -29.01 22.19 -3.91
C GLU A 99 -29.52 20.80 -4.27
N ARG A 100 -29.27 20.35 -5.51
CA ARG A 100 -29.66 19.01 -5.94
C ARG A 100 -28.87 17.94 -5.18
N ALA A 101 -27.58 18.16 -4.96
CA ALA A 101 -26.75 17.23 -4.22
C ALA A 101 -27.21 17.08 -2.76
N ILE A 102 -27.57 18.18 -2.11
CA ILE A 102 -28.14 18.19 -0.76
C ILE A 102 -29.46 17.40 -0.70
N GLN A 103 -30.37 17.62 -1.67
CA GLN A 103 -31.63 16.87 -1.74
C GLN A 103 -31.41 15.36 -1.92
N CYS A 104 -30.51 14.96 -2.84
CA CYS A 104 -30.18 13.56 -3.06
C CYS A 104 -29.54 12.93 -1.82
N LYS A 105 -28.60 13.63 -1.15
CA LYS A 105 -27.99 13.20 0.11
C LYS A 105 -29.06 12.97 1.18
N GLU A 106 -29.97 13.92 1.37
CA GLU A 106 -31.01 13.83 2.40
C GLU A 106 -31.96 12.66 2.14
N TRP A 107 -32.29 12.41 0.88
CA TRP A 107 -33.06 11.23 0.48
C TRP A 107 -32.29 9.94 0.80
N LEU A 108 -31.00 9.86 0.43
CA LEU A 108 -30.13 8.72 0.70
C LEU A 108 -29.89 8.46 2.19
N LYS A 109 -30.12 9.43 3.08
CA LYS A 109 -30.05 9.19 4.53
C LYS A 109 -31.24 8.39 5.06
N HIS A 110 -32.40 8.53 4.42
CA HIS A 110 -33.67 8.02 4.95
C HIS A 110 -34.27 6.88 4.11
N ASN A 111 -33.70 6.59 2.94
CA ASN A 111 -34.25 5.63 1.99
C ASN A 111 -33.16 4.69 1.47
N SER A 112 -33.44 3.39 1.45
CA SER A 112 -32.58 2.36 0.86
C SER A 112 -33.24 1.60 -0.29
N GLN A 113 -34.41 2.07 -0.73
CA GLN A 113 -35.17 1.52 -1.85
C GLN A 113 -35.91 2.63 -2.62
N PRO A 114 -36.11 2.48 -3.93
CA PRO A 114 -35.69 1.34 -4.76
C PRO A 114 -34.18 1.38 -5.12
N LEU A 115 -33.56 0.21 -5.33
CA LEU A 115 -32.10 0.10 -5.54
C LEU A 115 -31.57 0.95 -6.71
N ASN A 116 -32.29 0.98 -7.83
CA ASN A 116 -31.93 1.80 -8.99
C ASN A 116 -31.85 3.30 -8.66
N GLN A 117 -32.72 3.78 -7.77
CA GLN A 117 -32.69 5.18 -7.33
C GLN A 117 -31.54 5.43 -6.36
N VAL A 118 -31.23 4.48 -5.48
CA VAL A 118 -30.03 4.54 -4.61
C VAL A 118 -28.77 4.63 -5.48
N GLU A 119 -28.61 3.74 -6.45
CA GLU A 119 -27.46 3.73 -7.38
C GLU A 119 -27.32 5.05 -8.12
N GLN A 120 -28.42 5.55 -8.70
CA GLN A 120 -28.44 6.83 -9.43
C GLN A 120 -28.08 8.00 -8.51
N TYR A 121 -28.67 8.11 -7.33
CA TYR A 121 -28.38 9.21 -6.42
C TYR A 121 -26.97 9.12 -5.86
N MET A 122 -26.45 7.92 -5.62
CA MET A 122 -25.05 7.71 -5.26
C MET A 122 -24.13 8.18 -6.38
N GLN A 123 -24.46 7.87 -7.64
CA GLN A 123 -23.68 8.30 -8.80
C GLN A 123 -23.70 9.83 -8.94
N ASP A 124 -24.88 10.44 -8.88
CA ASP A 124 -25.06 11.89 -9.01
C ASP A 124 -24.31 12.66 -7.91
N THR A 125 -24.20 12.08 -6.71
CA THR A 125 -23.60 12.74 -5.54
C THR A 125 -22.15 12.37 -5.25
N ALA A 126 -21.52 11.51 -6.05
CA ALA A 126 -20.15 11.02 -5.81
C ALA A 126 -19.12 12.15 -5.68
N VAL A 127 -19.16 13.14 -6.59
CA VAL A 127 -18.26 14.30 -6.55
C VAL A 127 -18.53 15.20 -5.34
N TYR A 128 -19.80 15.47 -5.05
CA TYR A 128 -20.20 16.25 -3.87
C TYR A 128 -19.72 15.58 -2.58
N ARG A 129 -19.90 14.26 -2.46
CA ARG A 129 -19.46 13.46 -1.32
C ARG A 129 -17.95 13.49 -1.16
N ALA A 130 -17.19 13.35 -2.25
CA ALA A 130 -15.73 13.44 -2.21
C ALA A 130 -15.23 14.81 -1.69
N LYS A 131 -15.86 15.92 -2.12
CA LYS A 131 -15.56 17.27 -1.60
C LYS A 131 -15.88 17.37 -0.11
N SER A 132 -17.08 16.95 0.28
CA SER A 132 -17.55 16.97 1.67
C SER A 132 -16.62 16.20 2.61
N LEU A 133 -16.16 15.00 2.21
CA LEU A 133 -15.27 14.18 3.03
C LEU A 133 -13.92 14.86 3.25
N ARG A 134 -13.34 15.41 2.18
CA ARG A 134 -12.05 16.12 2.22
C ARG A 134 -12.08 17.41 3.03
N GLU A 135 -13.20 18.13 3.03
CA GLU A 135 -13.35 19.40 3.74
C GLU A 135 -13.62 19.22 5.24
N ASN A 136 -14.37 18.18 5.61
CA ASN A 136 -14.82 18.01 6.99
C ASN A 136 -13.95 17.06 7.82
N GLY A 137 -13.20 16.15 7.20
CA GLY A 137 -12.29 15.24 7.91
C GLY A 137 -13.00 14.32 8.91
N TRP A 138 -14.14 13.76 8.53
CA TRP A 138 -14.93 12.87 9.39
C TRP A 138 -14.21 11.55 9.69
N ASP A 139 -14.48 11.00 10.87
CA ASP A 139 -14.13 9.62 11.18
C ASP A 139 -15.10 8.63 10.51
N ILE A 140 -14.79 7.34 10.54
CA ILE A 140 -15.60 6.30 9.87
C ILE A 140 -17.07 6.32 10.36
N GLN A 141 -17.29 6.58 11.65
CA GLN A 141 -18.65 6.66 12.21
C GLN A 141 -19.42 7.85 11.67
N GLY A 142 -18.78 9.02 11.58
CA GLY A 142 -19.35 10.21 10.95
C GLY A 142 -19.64 9.99 9.47
N ILE A 143 -18.72 9.35 8.73
CA ILE A 143 -18.95 8.98 7.32
C ILE A 143 -20.17 8.08 7.18
N ARG A 144 -20.32 7.08 8.05
CA ARG A 144 -21.49 6.18 8.04
C ARG A 144 -22.80 6.92 8.30
N GLN A 145 -22.81 7.84 9.25
CA GLN A 145 -24.01 8.62 9.56
C GLN A 145 -24.37 9.58 8.43
N GLU A 146 -23.37 10.20 7.81
CA GLU A 146 -23.58 11.19 6.75
C GLU A 146 -23.84 10.57 5.38
N PHE A 147 -23.23 9.43 5.09
CA PHE A 147 -23.27 8.73 3.80
C PHE A 147 -23.41 7.21 3.99
N PRO A 148 -24.53 6.72 4.56
CA PRO A 148 -24.69 5.31 4.93
C PRO A 148 -24.51 4.34 3.76
N HIS A 149 -24.89 4.76 2.55
CA HIS A 149 -24.80 3.93 1.35
C HIS A 149 -23.37 3.71 0.84
N LEU A 150 -22.34 4.42 1.35
CA LEU A 150 -20.95 4.04 1.08
C LEU A 150 -20.60 2.64 1.62
N PHE A 151 -21.37 2.14 2.59
CA PHE A 151 -21.19 0.81 3.18
C PHE A 151 -22.07 -0.25 2.47
N THR A 152 -22.85 0.14 1.46
CA THR A 152 -23.59 -0.79 0.60
C THR A 152 -22.65 -1.38 -0.45
N PRO A 153 -22.75 -2.70 -0.75
CA PRO A 153 -21.92 -3.34 -1.77
C PRO A 153 -21.91 -2.57 -3.11
N GLY A 154 -20.72 -2.41 -3.68
CA GLY A 154 -20.52 -1.73 -4.98
C GLY A 154 -20.40 -0.20 -4.94
N MET A 155 -20.89 0.47 -3.89
CA MET A 155 -20.94 1.94 -3.88
C MET A 155 -19.56 2.61 -3.79
N ILE A 156 -18.63 2.05 -3.01
CA ILE A 156 -17.22 2.51 -2.98
C ILE A 156 -16.57 2.37 -4.37
N ALA A 157 -16.84 1.26 -5.06
CA ALA A 157 -16.29 1.02 -6.39
C ALA A 157 -16.88 1.99 -7.43
N GLN A 158 -18.17 2.30 -7.32
CA GLN A 158 -18.85 3.28 -8.17
C GLN A 158 -18.28 4.69 -7.97
N ASP A 159 -18.18 5.18 -6.73
CA ASP A 159 -17.61 6.49 -6.45
C ASP A 159 -16.16 6.56 -6.96
N PHE A 160 -15.38 5.49 -6.79
CA PHE A 160 -14.02 5.44 -7.31
C PHE A 160 -13.97 5.47 -8.84
N GLN A 161 -14.87 4.76 -9.53
CA GLN A 161 -14.99 4.80 -10.99
C GLN A 161 -15.28 6.22 -11.49
N ILE A 162 -16.13 6.97 -10.79
CA ILE A 162 -16.46 8.36 -11.16
C ILE A 162 -15.27 9.30 -10.95
N LEU A 163 -14.51 9.12 -9.86
CA LEU A 163 -13.39 9.99 -9.51
C LEU A 163 -12.09 9.65 -10.26
N HIS A 164 -11.88 8.38 -10.64
CA HIS A 164 -10.60 7.88 -11.13
C HIS A 164 -10.67 7.22 -12.51
N GLY A 165 -11.84 7.11 -13.13
CA GLY A 165 -12.01 6.71 -14.52
C GLY A 165 -11.30 5.40 -14.86
N GLU A 166 -10.35 5.48 -15.79
CA GLU A 166 -9.58 4.33 -16.31
C GLU A 166 -8.73 3.61 -15.26
N ALA A 167 -8.47 4.19 -14.09
CA ALA A 167 -7.74 3.48 -13.04
C ALA A 167 -8.59 2.42 -12.34
N ALA A 168 -9.91 2.60 -12.29
CA ALA A 168 -10.83 1.79 -11.48
C ALA A 168 -10.83 0.27 -11.78
N PRO A 169 -10.70 -0.20 -13.04
CA PRO A 169 -10.66 -1.63 -13.33
C PRO A 169 -9.25 -2.25 -13.30
N LYS A 170 -8.17 -1.46 -13.18
CA LYS A 170 -6.82 -1.92 -13.49
C LYS A 170 -6.32 -3.10 -12.67
N LEU A 171 -6.71 -3.22 -11.39
CA LEU A 171 -6.31 -4.37 -10.59
C LEU A 171 -6.86 -5.67 -11.22
N PHE A 172 -8.13 -5.69 -11.60
CA PHE A 172 -8.74 -6.87 -12.23
C PHE A 172 -8.18 -7.14 -13.63
N GLU A 173 -7.88 -6.09 -14.40
CA GLU A 173 -7.34 -6.22 -15.76
C GLU A 173 -5.89 -6.72 -15.79
N THR A 174 -5.08 -6.38 -14.78
CA THR A 174 -3.63 -6.58 -14.85
C THR A 174 -3.08 -7.58 -13.83
N TRP A 175 -3.77 -7.84 -12.71
CA TRP A 175 -3.19 -8.61 -11.61
C TRP A 175 -2.82 -10.04 -12.01
N LEU A 176 -3.81 -10.83 -12.43
CA LEU A 176 -3.59 -12.21 -12.87
C LEU A 176 -2.74 -12.34 -14.14
N PRO A 177 -2.97 -11.55 -15.22
CA PRO A 177 -2.22 -11.73 -16.47
C PRO A 177 -0.81 -11.14 -16.44
N LEU A 178 -0.52 -10.10 -15.65
CA LEU A 178 0.77 -9.39 -15.71
C LEU A 178 1.59 -9.48 -14.41
N PHE A 179 0.94 -9.32 -13.25
CA PHE A 179 1.67 -9.16 -11.98
C PHE A 179 1.91 -10.48 -11.25
N LYS A 180 0.91 -11.37 -11.19
CA LYS A 180 0.93 -12.63 -10.43
C LYS A 180 2.23 -13.42 -10.59
N ASP A 181 2.56 -13.81 -11.83
CA ASP A 181 3.71 -14.68 -12.09
C ASP A 181 5.04 -13.97 -11.77
N LYS A 182 5.12 -12.67 -12.02
CA LYS A 182 6.31 -11.85 -11.73
C LYS A 182 6.54 -11.72 -10.23
N ILE A 183 5.50 -11.48 -9.45
CA ILE A 183 5.57 -11.41 -7.99
C ILE A 183 5.99 -12.76 -7.40
N LEU A 184 5.37 -13.86 -7.84
CA LEU A 184 5.73 -15.21 -7.38
C LEU A 184 7.17 -15.59 -7.74
N HIS A 185 7.61 -15.25 -8.96
CA HIS A 185 8.99 -15.46 -9.39
C HIS A 185 9.98 -14.72 -8.50
N LEU A 186 9.72 -13.44 -8.21
CA LEU A 186 10.57 -12.62 -7.33
C LEU A 186 10.59 -13.17 -5.90
N ALA A 187 9.43 -13.55 -5.35
CA ALA A 187 9.34 -14.15 -4.03
C ALA A 187 10.13 -15.46 -3.93
N ARG A 188 10.06 -16.32 -4.95
CA ARG A 188 10.87 -17.55 -5.05
C ARG A 188 12.36 -17.24 -5.11
N ARG A 189 12.77 -16.29 -5.96
CA ARG A 189 14.17 -15.89 -6.12
C ARG A 189 14.78 -15.35 -4.83
N GLU A 190 13.98 -14.68 -4.00
CA GLU A 190 14.42 -14.15 -2.70
C GLU A 190 14.27 -15.17 -1.55
N GLY A 191 13.88 -16.42 -1.84
CA GLY A 191 13.70 -17.46 -0.83
C GLY A 191 12.53 -17.22 0.12
N LYS A 192 11.57 -16.36 -0.26
CA LYS A 192 10.39 -16.01 0.53
C LYS A 192 9.21 -16.94 0.26
N LEU A 193 9.23 -17.65 -0.87
CA LEU A 193 8.26 -18.65 -1.25
C LEU A 193 8.88 -20.05 -1.13
N ILE A 194 8.39 -20.84 -0.17
CA ILE A 194 8.93 -22.17 0.16
C ILE A 194 8.02 -23.29 -0.39
N SER A 195 6.72 -23.02 -0.54
CA SER A 195 5.72 -23.99 -0.99
C SER A 195 5.82 -24.31 -2.49
N SER A 196 5.47 -25.55 -2.86
CA SER A 196 5.22 -25.88 -4.26
C SER A 196 4.01 -25.09 -4.77
N LEU A 197 4.06 -24.72 -6.04
CA LEU A 197 2.96 -24.04 -6.75
C LEU A 197 2.14 -25.03 -7.60
N ASP A 198 2.55 -26.30 -7.64
CA ASP A 198 1.96 -27.31 -8.51
C ASP A 198 0.51 -27.60 -8.09
N GLY A 199 -0.40 -27.61 -9.06
CA GLY A 199 -1.82 -27.91 -8.83
C GLY A 199 -2.68 -26.77 -8.29
N LEU A 200 -2.10 -25.58 -8.03
CA LEU A 200 -2.88 -24.40 -7.65
C LEU A 200 -3.59 -23.79 -8.87
N THR A 201 -4.83 -23.32 -8.66
CA THR A 201 -5.58 -22.58 -9.68
C THR A 201 -4.95 -21.21 -9.92
N PRO A 202 -5.22 -20.55 -11.07
CA PRO A 202 -4.77 -19.19 -11.32
C PRO A 202 -5.17 -18.20 -10.22
N ASP A 203 -6.35 -18.37 -9.63
CA ASP A 203 -6.87 -17.53 -8.56
C ASP A 203 -6.09 -17.76 -7.25
N CYS A 204 -5.89 -19.01 -6.84
CA CYS A 204 -5.03 -19.34 -5.68
C CYS A 204 -3.62 -18.75 -5.82
N LEU A 205 -3.05 -18.81 -7.02
CA LEU A 205 -1.75 -18.20 -7.32
C LEU A 205 -1.82 -16.66 -7.23
N GLY A 206 -2.92 -16.05 -7.67
CA GLY A 206 -3.22 -14.62 -7.51
C GLY A 206 -3.28 -14.17 -6.06
N GLU A 207 -3.97 -14.93 -5.21
CA GLU A 207 -4.08 -14.69 -3.77
C GLU A 207 -2.73 -14.86 -3.07
N LEU A 208 -2.01 -15.93 -3.40
CA LEU A 208 -0.67 -16.16 -2.89
C LEU A 208 0.26 -15.01 -3.29
N ALA A 209 0.22 -14.53 -4.53
CA ALA A 209 1.02 -13.39 -4.97
C ALA A 209 0.72 -12.13 -4.15
N LEU A 210 -0.56 -11.83 -3.86
CA LEU A 210 -0.94 -10.70 -3.00
C LEU A 210 -0.29 -10.85 -1.61
N SER A 211 -0.38 -12.04 -1.00
CA SER A 211 0.20 -12.32 0.32
C SER A 211 1.72 -12.09 0.40
N GLN A 212 2.43 -12.11 -0.74
CA GLN A 212 3.87 -11.89 -0.81
C GLN A 212 4.26 -10.40 -0.96
N LEU A 213 3.34 -9.49 -1.27
CA LEU A 213 3.70 -8.08 -1.42
C LEU A 213 4.37 -7.50 -0.16
N PRO A 214 3.87 -7.71 1.08
CA PRO A 214 4.53 -7.21 2.29
C PRO A 214 5.92 -7.79 2.53
N THR A 215 6.20 -9.00 2.02
CA THR A 215 7.53 -9.61 2.15
C THR A 215 8.51 -8.99 1.16
N LEU A 216 8.08 -8.73 -0.08
CA LEU A 216 8.86 -8.08 -1.14
C LEU A 216 9.04 -6.56 -0.94
N LEU A 217 8.07 -5.91 -0.30
CA LEU A 217 8.04 -4.47 -0.01
C LEU A 217 8.08 -4.24 1.50
N PRO A 218 9.22 -4.48 2.16
CA PRO A 218 9.30 -4.38 3.61
C PRO A 218 9.02 -2.94 4.08
N PRO A 219 8.46 -2.78 5.30
CA PRO A 219 8.11 -1.47 5.83
C PRO A 219 9.29 -0.51 5.85
N THR A 220 9.06 0.71 5.38
CA THR A 220 10.06 1.76 5.42
C THR A 220 10.16 2.35 6.82
N VAL A 221 11.40 2.54 7.29
CA VAL A 221 11.64 3.28 8.53
C VAL A 221 11.21 4.72 8.33
N TYR A 222 10.36 5.23 9.19
CA TYR A 222 9.95 6.63 9.18
C TYR A 222 10.27 7.31 10.51
N ARG A 223 10.29 8.64 10.51
CA ARG A 223 10.69 9.45 11.66
C ARG A 223 9.63 10.48 11.98
N VAL A 224 9.30 10.60 13.26
CA VAL A 224 8.47 11.69 13.77
C VAL A 224 9.33 12.44 14.78
N GLY A 225 9.78 13.64 14.40
CA GLY A 225 10.80 14.38 15.12
C GLY A 225 12.07 13.56 15.32
N ARG A 226 12.40 13.25 16.59
CA ARG A 226 13.59 12.43 16.94
C ARG A 226 13.29 10.94 17.04
N LYS A 227 12.02 10.53 17.08
CA LYS A 227 11.64 9.12 17.21
C LYS A 227 11.70 8.44 15.85
N VAL A 228 12.28 7.24 15.83
CA VAL A 228 12.39 6.40 14.64
C VAL A 228 11.46 5.22 14.83
N PHE A 229 10.52 5.06 13.92
CA PHE A 229 9.56 3.96 13.91
C PHE A 229 9.98 2.95 12.86
N ARG A 230 9.91 1.67 13.22
CA ARG A 230 10.26 0.55 12.36
C ARG A 230 9.31 -0.59 12.63
N TYR A 231 8.46 -0.87 11.64
CA TYR A 231 7.62 -2.05 11.66
C TYR A 231 8.35 -3.28 11.13
N THR A 232 7.89 -4.43 11.59
CA THR A 232 8.27 -5.75 11.14
C THR A 232 7.49 -6.13 9.88
N ILE A 233 7.99 -7.13 9.14
CA ILE A 233 7.27 -7.68 7.99
C ILE A 233 5.92 -8.27 8.43
N GLU A 234 5.85 -8.83 9.64
CA GLU A 234 4.62 -9.43 10.16
C GLU A 234 3.55 -8.36 10.43
N GLU A 235 3.92 -7.23 11.05
CA GLU A 235 3.01 -6.09 11.19
C GLU A 235 2.54 -5.56 9.82
N SER A 236 3.41 -5.59 8.80
CA SER A 236 3.03 -5.22 7.43
C SER A 236 2.04 -6.19 6.79
N LYS A 237 2.19 -7.49 7.05
CA LYS A 237 1.25 -8.50 6.54
C LYS A 237 -0.12 -8.29 7.16
N LEU A 238 -0.19 -8.20 8.49
CA LEU A 238 -1.44 -7.99 9.22
C LEU A 238 -2.13 -6.68 8.86
N ALA A 239 -1.37 -5.62 8.55
CA ALA A 239 -1.92 -4.34 8.10
C ALA A 239 -2.33 -4.32 6.61
N PHE A 240 -1.99 -5.36 5.84
CA PHE A 240 -2.39 -5.51 4.44
C PHE A 240 -3.53 -6.54 4.32
N ILE A 241 -3.21 -7.81 4.59
CA ILE A 241 -4.14 -8.95 4.63
C ILE A 241 -3.88 -9.73 5.92
N ASP A 242 -4.78 -9.62 6.91
CA ASP A 242 -4.79 -10.53 8.05
C ASP A 242 -5.52 -11.82 7.64
N HIS A 243 -4.81 -12.95 7.73
CA HIS A 243 -5.36 -14.25 7.39
C HIS A 243 -5.69 -15.01 8.67
N LYS A 244 -6.94 -15.47 8.78
CA LYS A 244 -7.47 -16.21 9.92
C LYS A 244 -8.13 -17.51 9.47
N PRO A 245 -8.20 -18.53 10.34
CA PRO A 245 -8.91 -19.77 10.02
C PRO A 245 -10.41 -19.54 9.79
N VAL A 246 -11.03 -20.42 9.01
CA VAL A 246 -12.49 -20.50 8.91
C VAL A 246 -13.08 -20.75 10.31
N GLY A 247 -14.21 -20.09 10.62
CA GLY A 247 -14.86 -20.18 11.94
C GLY A 247 -14.38 -19.14 12.95
N THR A 248 -13.51 -18.21 12.56
CA THR A 248 -13.16 -17.04 13.38
C THR A 248 -14.41 -16.24 13.76
N ASN A 249 -14.58 -15.96 15.06
CA ASN A 249 -15.69 -15.13 15.54
C ASN A 249 -15.45 -13.67 15.10
N LEU A 250 -16.20 -13.24 14.08
CA LEU A 250 -16.03 -11.92 13.48
C LEU A 250 -16.33 -10.78 14.48
N VAL A 251 -17.27 -10.97 15.41
CA VAL A 251 -17.63 -9.94 16.40
C VAL A 251 -16.48 -9.68 17.38
N GLU A 252 -15.92 -10.75 17.94
CA GLU A 252 -14.76 -10.67 18.83
C GLU A 252 -13.54 -10.10 18.09
N TYR A 253 -13.29 -10.58 16.88
CA TYR A 253 -12.21 -10.10 16.04
C TYR A 253 -12.31 -8.58 15.78
N LEU A 254 -13.49 -8.09 15.41
CA LEU A 254 -13.71 -6.66 15.13
C LEU A 254 -13.54 -5.80 16.38
N HIS A 255 -13.95 -6.30 17.55
CA HIS A 255 -13.75 -5.61 18.82
C HIS A 255 -12.27 -5.44 19.16
N GLU A 256 -11.47 -6.50 19.02
CA GLU A 256 -10.02 -6.44 19.26
C GLU A 256 -9.30 -5.55 18.23
N ALA A 257 -9.68 -5.67 16.95
CA ALA A 257 -9.08 -4.92 15.86
C ALA A 257 -9.27 -3.40 16.03
N LYS A 258 -10.48 -2.98 16.45
CA LYS A 258 -10.82 -1.56 16.64
C LYS A 258 -9.89 -0.85 17.63
N VAL A 259 -9.43 -1.57 18.66
CA VAL A 259 -8.55 -1.00 19.72
C VAL A 259 -7.08 -0.99 19.29
N SER A 260 -6.66 -1.99 18.51
CA SER A 260 -5.24 -2.34 18.39
C SER A 260 -4.63 -2.08 17.01
N ARG A 261 -5.44 -1.79 15.98
CA ARG A 261 -4.97 -1.79 14.59
C ARG A 261 -5.43 -0.57 13.79
N PRO A 262 -4.56 -0.02 12.94
CA PRO A 262 -4.99 0.96 11.95
C PRO A 262 -5.81 0.28 10.85
N TYR A 263 -6.74 1.03 10.29
CA TYR A 263 -7.61 0.65 9.17
C TYR A 263 -7.38 1.62 8.00
N PRO A 264 -7.89 1.31 6.78
CA PRO A 264 -8.46 0.03 6.35
C PRO A 264 -7.41 -1.06 6.13
N TYR A 265 -7.84 -2.32 6.21
CA TYR A 265 -7.06 -3.50 5.82
C TYR A 265 -8.01 -4.65 5.42
N VAL A 266 -7.47 -5.72 4.83
CA VAL A 266 -8.27 -6.90 4.41
C VAL A 266 -8.20 -8.00 5.47
N LEU A 267 -9.34 -8.60 5.79
CA LEU A 267 -9.43 -9.87 6.52
C LEU A 267 -9.75 -10.99 5.53
N SER A 268 -8.92 -12.01 5.49
CA SER A 268 -9.14 -13.26 4.77
C SER A 268 -9.44 -14.36 5.75
N LEU A 269 -10.54 -15.09 5.57
CA LEU A 269 -10.80 -16.34 6.28
C LEU A 269 -10.55 -17.53 5.34
N GLY A 270 -9.65 -18.42 5.74
CA GLY A 270 -9.28 -19.60 4.96
C GLY A 270 -8.47 -20.58 5.80
N ASN A 271 -8.40 -21.83 5.36
CA ASN A 271 -7.58 -22.84 6.04
C ASN A 271 -6.12 -22.81 5.57
N ASP A 272 -5.89 -22.26 4.38
CA ASP A 272 -4.59 -22.14 3.73
C ASP A 272 -4.36 -20.71 3.26
N ILE A 273 -3.11 -20.26 3.28
CA ILE A 273 -2.74 -18.89 2.90
C ILE A 273 -2.93 -18.56 1.41
N TRP A 274 -3.18 -19.58 0.58
CA TRP A 274 -3.40 -19.48 -0.87
C TRP A 274 -4.84 -19.83 -1.27
N HIS A 275 -5.74 -19.96 -0.30
CA HIS A 275 -7.15 -20.18 -0.56
C HIS A 275 -8.02 -19.43 0.46
N THR A 276 -8.57 -18.30 0.02
CA THR A 276 -9.53 -17.52 0.79
C THR A 276 -10.95 -18.04 0.57
N SER A 277 -11.63 -18.42 1.66
CA SER A 277 -13.04 -18.82 1.64
C SER A 277 -13.98 -17.62 1.81
N GLN A 278 -13.61 -16.63 2.62
CA GLN A 278 -14.35 -15.38 2.79
C GLN A 278 -13.39 -14.21 2.90
N ALA A 279 -13.73 -13.07 2.31
CA ALA A 279 -12.89 -11.88 2.30
C ALA A 279 -13.69 -10.66 2.75
N PHE A 280 -13.08 -9.83 3.60
CA PHE A 280 -13.69 -8.62 4.14
C PHE A 280 -12.73 -7.44 4.07
N VAL A 281 -13.26 -6.24 3.85
CA VAL A 281 -12.55 -4.99 4.14
C VAL A 281 -12.93 -4.53 5.54
N ILE A 282 -11.94 -4.31 6.39
CA ILE A 282 -12.15 -3.92 7.78
C ILE A 282 -12.03 -2.40 7.95
N LEU A 283 -13.11 -1.74 8.42
CA LEU A 283 -13.23 -0.29 8.60
C LEU A 283 -13.71 0.03 10.02
N ASP A 284 -12.84 0.51 10.91
CA ASP A 284 -13.20 0.94 12.28
C ASP A 284 -14.22 0.05 13.03
N GLY A 285 -14.00 -1.26 13.04
CA GLY A 285 -14.89 -2.24 13.70
C GLY A 285 -16.05 -2.73 12.84
N GLU A 286 -16.02 -2.47 11.54
CA GLU A 286 -16.95 -3.05 10.57
C GLU A 286 -16.23 -3.94 9.56
N ALA A 287 -16.97 -4.90 9.01
CA ALA A 287 -16.49 -5.80 7.97
C ALA A 287 -17.39 -5.69 6.74
N LEU A 288 -16.82 -5.26 5.61
CA LEU A 288 -17.48 -5.22 4.32
C LEU A 288 -17.12 -6.49 3.53
N GLU A 289 -18.04 -7.44 3.48
CA GLU A 289 -17.85 -8.71 2.75
C GLU A 289 -17.69 -8.49 1.24
N GLN A 290 -16.75 -9.21 0.64
CA GLN A 290 -16.46 -9.22 -0.80
C GLN A 290 -16.42 -10.66 -1.33
N ASN A 291 -16.70 -10.83 -2.62
CA ASN A 291 -16.82 -12.16 -3.23
C ASN A 291 -15.47 -12.88 -3.38
N THR A 292 -14.36 -12.14 -3.46
CA THR A 292 -13.01 -12.69 -3.63
C THR A 292 -11.98 -11.88 -2.85
N LEU A 293 -10.82 -12.47 -2.55
CA LEU A 293 -9.71 -11.74 -1.94
C LEU A 293 -9.24 -10.57 -2.82
N LEU A 294 -9.19 -10.77 -4.14
CA LEU A 294 -8.79 -9.73 -5.09
C LEU A 294 -9.75 -8.53 -5.02
N GLN A 295 -11.06 -8.79 -4.92
CA GLN A 295 -12.06 -7.74 -4.74
C GLN A 295 -11.95 -7.04 -3.38
N ALA A 296 -11.63 -7.77 -2.30
CA ALA A 296 -11.36 -7.15 -1.01
C ALA A 296 -10.15 -6.23 -1.04
N VAL A 297 -9.05 -6.62 -1.71
CA VAL A 297 -7.90 -5.74 -1.91
C VAL A 297 -8.27 -4.52 -2.76
N ASP A 298 -9.07 -4.70 -3.82
CA ASP A 298 -9.55 -3.60 -4.67
C ASP A 298 -10.35 -2.58 -3.86
N VAL A 299 -11.39 -3.03 -3.16
CA VAL A 299 -12.27 -2.15 -2.36
C VAL A 299 -11.47 -1.50 -1.23
N CYS A 300 -10.58 -2.24 -0.55
CA CYS A 300 -9.71 -1.69 0.48
C CYS A 300 -8.80 -0.58 -0.06
N PHE A 301 -8.23 -0.76 -1.25
CA PHE A 301 -7.43 0.28 -1.91
C PHE A 301 -8.28 1.53 -2.21
N LYS A 302 -9.49 1.31 -2.74
CA LYS A 302 -10.42 2.39 -3.11
C LYS A 302 -10.91 3.19 -1.89
N VAL A 303 -11.09 2.54 -0.73
CA VAL A 303 -11.46 3.24 0.53
C VAL A 303 -10.49 4.36 0.88
N PHE A 304 -9.17 4.18 0.71
CA PHE A 304 -8.21 5.25 1.00
C PHE A 304 -8.50 6.53 0.21
N TYR A 305 -8.98 6.39 -1.03
CA TYR A 305 -9.34 7.54 -1.87
C TYR A 305 -10.73 8.08 -1.57
N ILE A 306 -11.73 7.21 -1.42
CA ILE A 306 -13.11 7.64 -1.21
C ILE A 306 -13.27 8.30 0.15
N PHE A 307 -12.63 7.76 1.18
CA PHE A 307 -12.77 8.27 2.55
C PHE A 307 -11.68 9.30 2.90
N ASP A 308 -10.82 9.67 1.94
CA ASP A 308 -9.67 10.59 2.12
C ASP A 308 -8.76 10.19 3.30
N ILE A 309 -8.42 8.89 3.37
CA ILE A 309 -7.60 8.29 4.44
C ILE A 309 -6.19 8.02 3.92
N ASP A 310 -5.19 8.34 4.73
CA ASP A 310 -3.79 8.02 4.42
C ASP A 310 -3.49 6.51 4.51
N TYR A 311 -2.58 6.05 3.65
CA TYR A 311 -2.07 4.68 3.75
C TYR A 311 -1.47 4.39 5.13
N THR A 312 -1.83 3.24 5.68
CA THR A 312 -1.32 2.78 6.97
C THR A 312 0.20 2.60 6.91
N LYS A 313 0.92 3.16 7.89
CA LYS A 313 2.39 3.24 7.87
C LYS A 313 3.08 1.87 7.87
N GLN A 314 2.41 0.85 8.40
CA GLN A 314 2.87 -0.53 8.46
C GLN A 314 3.07 -1.13 7.07
N CYS A 315 2.19 -0.85 6.12
CA CYS A 315 2.22 -1.44 4.77
C CYS A 315 2.13 -0.37 3.65
N GLU A 316 2.45 0.88 3.95
CA GLU A 316 2.44 2.01 3.02
C GLU A 316 3.18 1.71 1.70
N ALA A 317 4.29 0.98 1.75
CA ALA A 317 5.05 0.60 0.56
C ALA A 317 4.24 -0.32 -0.39
N VAL A 318 3.40 -1.19 0.15
CA VAL A 318 2.51 -2.09 -0.61
C VAL A 318 1.43 -1.28 -1.30
N TRP A 319 0.73 -0.40 -0.56
CA TRP A 319 -0.31 0.45 -1.14
C TRP A 319 0.22 1.41 -2.20
N LYS A 320 1.41 1.99 -1.98
CA LYS A 320 2.10 2.82 -2.99
C LYS A 320 2.52 2.02 -4.23
N PHE A 321 2.91 0.76 -4.07
CA PHE A 321 3.17 -0.10 -5.22
C PHE A 321 1.89 -0.34 -6.03
N LEU A 322 0.78 -0.71 -5.37
CA LEU A 322 -0.51 -0.87 -6.04
C LEU A 322 -0.94 0.41 -6.74
N GLN A 323 -0.84 1.56 -6.07
CA GLN A 323 -1.16 2.86 -6.65
C GLN A 323 -0.39 3.14 -7.95
N ASN A 324 0.95 3.01 -7.92
CA ASN A 324 1.79 3.49 -9.01
C ASN A 324 1.96 2.45 -10.12
N ALA A 325 2.09 1.17 -9.77
CA ALA A 325 2.38 0.11 -10.72
C ALA A 325 1.10 -0.54 -11.28
N VAL A 326 0.05 -0.68 -10.47
CA VAL A 326 -1.17 -1.39 -10.87
C VAL A 326 -2.26 -0.41 -11.30
N TYR A 327 -2.66 0.52 -10.42
CA TYR A 327 -3.71 1.51 -10.72
C TYR A 327 -3.20 2.68 -11.58
N GLU A 328 -1.88 2.84 -11.68
CA GLU A 328 -1.21 3.93 -12.42
C GLU A 328 -1.70 5.34 -12.04
N ILE A 329 -2.12 5.52 -10.78
CA ILE A 329 -2.57 6.80 -10.25
C ILE A 329 -1.35 7.64 -9.87
N LYS A 330 -1.17 8.75 -10.58
CA LYS A 330 -0.07 9.70 -10.34
C LYS A 330 -0.29 10.44 -9.02
N GLY A 331 0.73 10.47 -8.16
CA GLY A 331 0.74 11.28 -6.94
C GLY A 331 1.58 10.68 -5.80
N GLY A 332 2.25 11.53 -5.01
CA GLY A 332 3.09 11.11 -3.89
C GLY A 332 4.49 10.62 -4.30
N GLU A 333 5.44 10.67 -3.36
CA GLU A 333 6.78 10.09 -3.59
C GLU A 333 6.68 8.56 -3.56
N GLU A 334 7.04 7.93 -4.68
CA GLU A 334 7.17 6.47 -4.75
C GLU A 334 8.25 6.03 -3.77
N SER A 335 7.94 5.04 -2.94
CA SER A 335 8.93 4.53 -2.00
C SER A 335 10.06 3.81 -2.78
N LYS A 336 11.32 3.98 -2.35
CA LYS A 336 12.45 3.28 -3.00
C LYS A 336 12.21 1.77 -3.18
N PRO A 337 11.61 1.04 -2.21
CA PRO A 337 11.24 -0.36 -2.41
C PRO A 337 10.22 -0.57 -3.53
N ALA A 338 9.18 0.27 -3.62
CA ALA A 338 8.17 0.18 -4.67
C ALA A 338 8.77 0.43 -6.07
N THR A 339 9.60 1.47 -6.23
CA THR A 339 10.30 1.74 -7.49
C THR A 339 11.20 0.58 -7.89
N SER A 340 11.96 0.02 -6.93
CA SER A 340 12.84 -1.13 -7.17
C SER A 340 12.04 -2.38 -7.59
N LEU A 341 10.91 -2.64 -6.94
CA LEU A 341 10.07 -3.79 -7.28
C LEU A 341 9.44 -3.61 -8.66
N ARG A 342 8.91 -2.42 -8.96
CA ARG A 342 8.36 -2.08 -10.28
C ARG A 342 9.41 -2.28 -11.38
N ALA A 343 10.63 -1.79 -11.18
CA ALA A 343 11.73 -2.02 -12.11
C ALA A 343 12.06 -3.52 -12.27
N ALA A 344 12.06 -4.29 -11.18
CA ALA A 344 12.29 -5.73 -11.22
C ALA A 344 11.19 -6.48 -11.99
N ILE A 345 9.92 -6.09 -11.80
CA ILE A 345 8.76 -6.64 -12.54
C ILE A 345 8.86 -6.33 -14.03
N LEU A 346 9.28 -5.11 -14.40
CA LEU A 346 9.49 -4.76 -15.81
C LEU A 346 10.67 -5.52 -16.44
N ALA A 347 11.69 -5.87 -15.66
CA ALA A 347 12.86 -6.62 -16.11
C ALA A 347 12.62 -8.15 -16.20
N CYS A 348 11.63 -8.69 -15.49
CA CYS A 348 11.19 -10.08 -15.65
C CYS A 348 10.51 -10.24 -17.02
N LYS A 349 11.26 -10.84 -17.96
CA LYS A 349 10.76 -11.27 -19.27
C LYS A 349 9.97 -12.55 -19.18
#